data_AF-A0A953BRU5-F1
#
_entry.id   AF-A0A953BRU5-F1
#
_cell.length_a   1.000
_cell.length_b   1.000
_cell.length_c   1.000
_cell.angle_alpha   90.00
_cell.angle_beta   90.00
_cell.angle_gamma   90.00
#
_symmetry.space_group_name_H-M   'P 1'
#
loop_
_entity.id
_entity.type
_entity.pdbx_description
1 polymer ?
#
loop_
_entity_poly.entity_id
_entity_poly.type
_entity_poly.pdbx_seq_one_letter_code
_entity_poly.pdbx_strand_id
1 'polypeptide(L)'
;MQKRPFDYWQHISRDPQVMGGEAVMTGTRVPLRTVLASLADGMQPAEVIREFPVLTPAHIHAAIAYAADSAREDLPSAPLPKVA
;
A
#
# COMPACT_ATOMS: atom_id res chain seq x y z
N MET A 1 17.93 12.28 7.64
CA MET A 1 17.36 11.05 7.07
C MET A 1 16.04 10.79 7.78
N GLN A 2 14.89 11.14 7.18
CA GLN A 2 13.59 10.87 7.82
C GLN A 2 13.40 9.35 7.92
N LYS A 3 13.15 8.85 9.14
CA LYS A 3 12.75 7.46 9.40
C LYS A 3 11.50 7.17 8.56
N ARG A 4 11.56 6.20 7.64
CA ARG A 4 10.33 5.64 7.06
C ARG A 4 9.61 4.90 8.18
N PRO A 5 8.42 5.31 8.61
CA PRO A 5 7.77 4.74 9.78
C PRO A 5 7.26 3.30 9.55
N PHE A 6 7.23 2.83 8.30
CA PHE A 6 6.77 1.49 7.94
C PHE A 6 7.55 0.96 6.73
N ASP A 7 8.14 -0.24 6.85
CA ASP A 7 8.82 -0.93 5.74
C ASP A 7 7.80 -1.79 4.99
N TYR A 8 7.11 -1.18 4.02
CA TYR A 8 6.06 -1.84 3.25
C TYR A 8 6.58 -2.94 2.31
N TRP A 9 7.89 -2.97 1.98
CA TRP A 9 8.46 -3.98 1.09
C TRP A 9 8.52 -5.37 1.71
N GLN A 10 8.37 -5.51 3.04
CA GLN A 10 8.21 -6.82 3.67
C GLN A 10 6.88 -7.50 3.28
N HIS A 11 5.91 -6.70 2.85
CA HIS A 11 4.54 -7.11 2.56
C HIS A 11 4.17 -6.97 1.07
N ILE A 12 5.09 -6.46 0.25
CA ILE A 12 4.93 -6.28 -1.19
C ILE A 12 6.12 -6.93 -1.89
N SER A 13 5.85 -7.81 -2.84
CA SER A 13 6.88 -8.47 -3.66
C SER A 13 6.72 -8.09 -5.13
N ARG A 14 7.84 -8.08 -5.85
CA ARG A 14 7.91 -8.04 -7.32
C ARG A 14 8.82 -9.17 -7.76
N ASP A 15 8.23 -10.20 -8.34
CA ASP A 15 8.97 -11.35 -8.86
C ASP A 15 8.57 -11.55 -10.32
N PRO A 16 9.49 -11.50 -11.30
CA PRO A 16 9.19 -11.76 -12.71
C PRO A 16 8.46 -13.09 -12.96
N GLN A 17 8.64 -14.07 -12.08
CA GLN A 17 7.96 -15.37 -12.14
C GLN A 17 6.53 -15.34 -11.59
N VAL A 18 6.14 -14.28 -10.88
CA VAL A 18 4.81 -14.09 -10.30
C VAL A 18 4.11 -12.93 -10.98
N MET A 19 2.99 -13.18 -11.66
CA MET A 19 2.20 -12.13 -12.32
C MET A 19 3.03 -11.26 -13.30
N GLY A 20 4.09 -11.82 -13.90
CA GLY A 20 4.94 -11.10 -14.85
C GLY A 20 5.77 -9.95 -14.24
N GLY A 21 6.09 -10.01 -12.94
CA GLY A 21 6.88 -8.97 -12.27
C GLY A 21 6.07 -7.83 -11.66
N GLU A 22 4.74 -7.92 -11.72
CA GLU A 22 3.87 -6.95 -11.09
C GLU A 22 4.00 -6.96 -9.55
N ALA A 23 3.80 -5.80 -8.93
CA ALA A 23 3.74 -5.69 -7.46
C ALA A 23 2.53 -6.43 -6.91
N VAL A 24 2.78 -7.43 -6.07
CA VAL A 24 1.78 -8.27 -5.43
C VAL A 24 1.96 -8.27 -3.91
N MET A 25 0.89 -8.54 -3.16
CA MET A 25 0.99 -8.75 -1.72
C MET A 25 1.75 -10.06 -1.46
N THR A 26 2.79 -10.00 -0.62
CA THR A 26 3.73 -11.12 -0.38
C THR A 26 2.99 -12.40 0.01
N GLY A 27 3.37 -13.54 -0.59
CA GLY A 27 2.74 -14.82 -0.32
C GLY A 27 1.34 -14.99 -0.94
N THR A 28 0.91 -14.04 -1.76
CA THR A 28 -0.39 -14.08 -2.46
C THR A 28 -0.20 -13.84 -3.96
N ARG A 29 -1.30 -13.95 -4.72
CA ARG A 29 -1.39 -13.47 -6.10
C ARG A 29 -2.29 -12.23 -6.23
N VAL A 30 -2.55 -11.54 -5.12
CA VAL A 30 -3.38 -10.33 -5.11
C VAL A 30 -2.50 -9.13 -5.47
N PRO A 31 -2.76 -8.43 -6.58
CA PRO A 31 -1.95 -7.27 -6.98
C PRO A 31 -2.11 -6.10 -6.01
N LEU A 32 -1.02 -5.35 -5.80
CA LEU A 32 -1.06 -4.08 -5.08
C LEU A 32 -2.08 -3.11 -5.67
N ARG A 33 -2.15 -3.04 -7.00
CA ARG A 33 -3.13 -2.17 -7.69
C ARG A 33 -4.57 -2.52 -7.34
N THR A 34 -4.87 -3.82 -7.14
CA THR A 34 -6.22 -4.28 -6.81
C THR A 34 -6.62 -3.82 -5.42
N VAL A 35 -5.72 -3.97 -4.43
CA VAL A 35 -5.97 -3.49 -3.07
C VAL A 35 -6.18 -1.97 -3.06
N LEU A 36 -5.34 -1.22 -3.78
CA LEU A 36 -5.48 0.23 -3.86
C LEU A 36 -6.76 0.67 -4.58
N ALA A 37 -7.16 -0.02 -5.65
CA ALA A 37 -8.40 0.24 -6.36
C ALA A 37 -9.62 0.00 -5.46
N SER A 38 -9.67 -1.12 -4.74
CA SER A 38 -10.76 -1.40 -3.79
C SER A 38 -10.87 -0.31 -2.71
N LEU A 39 -9.74 0.12 -2.15
CA LEU A 39 -9.72 1.21 -1.17
C LEU A 39 -10.17 2.55 -1.79
N ALA A 40 -9.78 2.83 -3.04
CA ALA A 40 -10.20 4.03 -3.76
C ALA A 40 -11.69 4.03 -4.08
N ASP A 41 -12.29 2.86 -4.30
CA ASP A 41 -13.74 2.67 -4.47
C ASP A 41 -14.53 2.82 -3.15
N GLY A 42 -13.84 3.14 -2.05
CA GLY A 42 -14.45 3.41 -0.75
C GLY A 42 -14.64 2.16 0.13
N MET A 43 -14.09 1.02 -0.29
CA MET A 43 -14.16 -0.21 0.48
C MET A 43 -13.34 -0.09 1.78
N GLN A 44 -13.90 -0.54 2.90
CA GLN A 44 -13.19 -0.55 4.16
C GLN A 44 -12.12 -1.65 4.20
N PRO A 45 -11.00 -1.49 4.92
CA PRO A 45 -9.94 -2.50 5.02
C PRO A 45 -10.44 -3.91 5.37
N ALA A 46 -11.43 -4.02 6.26
CA ALA A 46 -12.01 -5.30 6.66
C ALA A 46 -12.82 -5.96 5.53
N GLU A 47 -13.46 -5.16 4.67
CA GLU A 47 -14.20 -5.65 3.51
C GLU A 47 -13.25 -6.16 2.43
N VAL A 48 -12.13 -5.45 2.19
CA VAL A 48 -11.07 -5.91 1.27
C VAL A 48 -10.51 -7.27 1.73
N ILE A 49 -10.26 -7.44 3.03
CA ILE A 49 -9.81 -8.73 3.59
C ILE A 49 -10.90 -9.81 3.46
N ARG A 50 -12.17 -9.45 3.61
CA ARG A 50 -13.29 -10.39 3.41
C ARG A 50 -13.40 -10.86 1.96
N GLU A 51 -13.16 -9.96 1.00
CA GLU A 51 -13.14 -10.30 -0.43
C GLU A 51 -11.90 -11.10 -0.82
N PHE A 52 -10.76 -10.79 -0.21
CA PHE A 52 -9.50 -11.50 -0.40
C PHE A 52 -8.99 -12.10 0.92
N PRO A 53 -9.51 -13.26 1.38
CA PRO A 53 -9.16 -13.85 2.69
C PRO A 53 -7.68 -14.21 2.89
N VAL A 54 -6.91 -14.25 1.80
CA VAL A 54 -5.44 -14.44 1.83
C VAL A 54 -4.69 -13.17 2.25
N LEU A 55 -5.37 -12.03 2.29
CA LEU A 55 -4.80 -10.78 2.76
C LEU A 55 -4.79 -10.70 4.28
N THR A 56 -3.83 -9.94 4.78
CA THR A 56 -3.70 -9.62 6.20
C THR A 56 -3.86 -8.11 6.39
N PRO A 57 -4.16 -7.64 7.61
CA PRO A 57 -4.14 -6.21 7.90
C PRO A 57 -2.81 -5.53 7.55
N ALA A 58 -1.69 -6.26 7.68
CA ALA A 58 -0.36 -5.77 7.31
C ALA A 58 -0.23 -5.53 5.80
N HIS A 59 -0.84 -6.38 4.95
CA HIS A 59 -0.90 -6.15 3.50
C HIS A 59 -1.66 -4.86 3.16
N ILE A 60 -2.80 -4.61 3.82
CA ILE A 60 -3.57 -3.39 3.59
C ILE A 60 -2.77 -2.15 4.01
N HIS A 61 -2.13 -2.19 5.19
CA HIS A 61 -1.31 -1.07 5.66
C HIS A 61 -0.10 -0.82 4.75
N ALA A 62 0.53 -1.89 4.25
CA ALA A 62 1.64 -1.78 3.29
C ALA A 62 1.21 -1.12 1.98
N ALA A 63 0.03 -1.47 1.45
CA ALA A 63 -0.50 -0.83 0.25
C ALA A 63 -0.72 0.67 0.46
N ILE A 64 -1.35 1.06 1.58
CA ILE A 64 -1.58 2.47 1.94
C ILE A 64 -0.25 3.21 2.11
N ALA A 65 0.71 2.62 2.82
CA ALA A 65 2.03 3.22 3.04
C ALA A 65 2.80 3.40 1.71
N TYR A 66 2.73 2.42 0.81
CA TYR A 66 3.31 2.52 -0.53
C TYR A 66 2.68 3.68 -1.32
N ALA A 67 1.35 3.80 -1.31
CA ALA A 67 0.65 4.88 -2.01
C ALA A 67 1.00 6.26 -1.43
N ALA A 68 1.03 6.37 -0.10
CA ALA A 68 1.41 7.60 0.59
C ALA A 68 2.86 8.03 0.26
N ASP A 69 3.81 7.09 0.24
CA ASP A 69 5.20 7.37 -0.13
C ASP A 69 5.31 7.77 -1.61
N SER A 70 4.55 7.11 -2.50
CA SER A 70 4.53 7.41 -3.94
C SER A 70 3.97 8.81 -4.23
N ALA A 71 3.02 9.29 -3.44
CA ALA A 71 2.42 10.61 -3.61
C ALA A 71 3.27 11.76 -3.04
N ARG A 72 4.35 11.48 -2.27
CA ARG A 72 5.16 12.52 -1.62
C ARG A 72 5.83 13.49 -2.57
N GLU A 73 6.23 13.02 -3.75
CA GLU A 73 6.90 13.85 -4.75
C GLU A 73 5.92 14.81 -5.45
N ASP A 74 4.65 14.42 -5.56
CA ASP A 74 3.61 15.20 -6.26
C ASP A 74 2.84 16.15 -5.33
N LEU A 75 2.79 15.86 -4.03
CA LEU A 75 2.09 16.70 -3.07
C LEU A 75 2.98 17.86 -2.61
N PRO A 76 2.50 19.11 -2.64
CA PRO A 76 3.26 20.22 -2.08
C PRO A 76 3.55 19.93 -0.61
N SER A 77 4.82 20.02 -0.20
CA SER A 77 5.17 20.03 1.21
C SER A 77 4.57 21.30 1.82
N ALA A 78 3.32 21.23 2.28
CA ALA A 78 2.71 22.35 2.95
C ALA A 78 3.63 22.73 4.12
N PRO A 79 4.07 23.99 4.25
CA PRO A 79 4.78 24.39 5.45
C PRO A 79 3.84 24.11 6.62
N LEU A 80 4.34 23.37 7.61
CA LEU A 80 3.60 23.12 8.84
C LEU A 80 3.05 24.46 9.33
N PRO A 81 1.75 24.55 9.70
CA PRO A 81 1.24 25.78 10.28
C PRO A 81 2.12 26.11 11.48
N LYS A 82 2.75 27.28 11.46
CA LYS A 82 3.40 27.82 12.64
C LYS A 82 2.28 28.06 13.64
N VAL A 83 2.11 27.12 14.56
CA VAL A 83 1.32 27.35 15.76
C VAL A 83 1.91 28.58 16.44
N ALA A 84 1.12 29.64 16.50
CA ALA A 84 1.46 30.89 17.16
C ALA A 84 1.37 30.73 18.68
#